data_AF-A0AB39W3L3-F1
#
_entry.id   AF-A0AB39W3L3-F1
#
_cell.length_a   1.000
_cell.length_b   1.000
_cell.length_c   1.000
_cell.angle_alpha   90.00
_cell.angle_beta   90.00
_cell.angle_gamma   90.00
#
_symmetry.space_group_name_H-M   'P 1'
#
loop_
_entity.id
_entity.type
_entity.pdbx_description
1 polymer ?
#
loop_
_entity_poly.entity_id
_entity_poly.type
_entity_poly.pdbx_seq_one_letter_code
_entity_poly.pdbx_strand_id
1 'polypeptide(L)'
;MFLIQMSSSMMSRFGINNLYLSHFYFIGQFFVLGLFYGTIFKTKKLKKDTLAIGIIGLAIIGVEYIFDPSQFFKFNIFEIFITSLLVMIFAVIHLYNMLSEKKEFYYINWGIIIYLFGSTILFITGNLIVTLNREYTKLPWILNAFLYIIYQLFITYEWYSNFSKRTVQ
;
A
#
# COMPACT_ATOMS: atom_id res chain seq x y z
N MET A 1 3.38 2.29 8.15
CA MET A 1 3.19 0.92 8.65
C MET A 1 3.62 0.74 10.10
N PHE A 2 4.88 1.07 10.45
CA PHE A 2 5.43 0.80 11.80
C PHE A 2 4.58 1.34 12.96
N LEU A 3 4.19 2.63 12.92
CA LEU A 3 3.36 3.24 13.97
C LEU A 3 2.02 2.51 14.12
N ILE A 4 1.33 2.24 13.01
CA ILE A 4 0.02 1.57 13.02
C ILE A 4 0.13 0.13 13.54
N GLN A 5 1.16 -0.61 13.14
CA GLN A 5 1.42 -1.96 13.66
C GLN A 5 1.76 -1.94 15.15
N MET A 6 2.55 -0.98 15.60
CA MET A 6 2.89 -0.82 17.02
C MET A 6 1.63 -0.51 17.85
N SER A 7 0.82 0.45 17.41
CA SER A 7 -0.46 0.79 18.05
C SER A 7 -1.43 -0.39 18.06
N SER A 8 -1.57 -1.09 16.93
CA SER A 8 -2.42 -2.27 16.81
C SER A 8 -1.98 -3.40 17.76
N SER A 9 -0.68 -3.66 17.85
CA SER A 9 -0.10 -4.66 18.78
C SER A 9 -0.33 -4.28 20.24
N MET A 10 -0.15 -3.00 20.59
CA MET A 10 -0.43 -2.50 21.94
C MET A 10 -1.90 -2.67 22.30
N MET A 11 -2.82 -2.23 21.43
CA MET A 11 -4.27 -2.37 21.64
C MET A 11 -4.71 -3.82 21.78
N SER A 12 -4.15 -4.72 20.97
CA SER A 12 -4.41 -6.16 21.07
C SER A 12 -4.02 -6.73 22.43
N ARG A 13 -2.90 -6.29 23.01
CA ARG A 13 -2.48 -6.71 24.37
C ARG A 13 -3.43 -6.23 25.46
N PHE A 14 -4.12 -5.11 25.26
CA PHE A 14 -5.14 -4.58 26.16
C PHE A 14 -6.56 -5.11 25.86
N GLY A 15 -6.71 -6.02 24.88
CA GLY A 15 -8.02 -6.57 24.50
C GLY A 15 -8.93 -5.58 23.75
N ILE A 16 -8.40 -4.46 23.28
CA ILE A 16 -9.16 -3.43 22.55
C ILE A 16 -9.18 -3.80 21.06
N ASN A 17 -10.36 -3.72 20.43
CA ASN A 17 -10.49 -3.93 18.98
C ASN A 17 -9.63 -2.90 18.24
N ASN A 18 -8.72 -3.38 17.41
CA ASN A 18 -7.73 -2.60 16.67
C ASN A 18 -7.93 -2.68 15.15
N LEU A 19 -8.99 -3.34 14.68
CA LEU A 19 -9.21 -3.59 13.25
C LEU A 19 -9.41 -2.28 12.49
N TYR A 20 -10.06 -1.29 13.09
CA TYR A 20 -10.28 0.02 12.46
C TYR A 20 -8.96 0.72 12.07
N LEU A 21 -7.83 0.41 12.73
CA LEU A 21 -6.53 0.98 12.40
C LEU A 21 -6.04 0.55 11.00
N SER A 22 -6.54 -0.57 10.47
CA SER A 22 -6.17 -0.99 9.12
C SER A 22 -6.66 -0.01 8.06
N HIS A 23 -7.80 0.65 8.26
CA HIS A 23 -8.34 1.62 7.30
C HIS A 23 -7.40 2.82 7.11
N PHE A 24 -6.92 3.37 8.22
CA PHE A 24 -5.93 4.44 8.20
C PHE A 24 -4.63 4.00 7.52
N TYR A 25 -4.26 2.73 7.65
CA TYR A 25 -3.08 2.20 6.97
C TYR A 25 -3.27 2.15 5.45
N PHE A 26 -4.32 1.49 4.96
CA PHE A 26 -4.52 1.27 3.52
C PHE A 26 -4.91 2.56 2.79
N ILE A 27 -5.81 3.37 3.36
CA ILE A 27 -6.17 4.69 2.80
C ILE A 27 -4.97 5.63 2.84
N GLY A 28 -4.23 5.67 3.96
CA GLY A 28 -3.03 6.49 4.08
C GLY A 28 -1.96 6.10 3.07
N GLN A 29 -1.73 4.79 2.89
CA GLN A 29 -0.81 4.26 1.89
C GLN A 29 -1.26 4.63 0.46
N PHE A 30 -2.54 4.45 0.15
CA PHE A 30 -3.13 4.84 -1.13
C PHE A 30 -2.89 6.33 -1.43
N PHE A 31 -3.16 7.18 -0.46
CA PHE A 31 -3.00 8.62 -0.59
C PHE A 31 -1.54 9.02 -0.82
N VAL A 32 -0.62 8.55 0.03
CA VAL A 32 0.81 8.89 -0.08
C VAL A 32 1.41 8.39 -1.39
N LEU A 33 1.10 7.16 -1.80
CA LEU A 33 1.61 6.61 -3.06
C LEU A 33 0.95 7.28 -4.27
N GLY A 34 -0.33 7.63 -4.20
CA GLY A 34 -1.01 8.42 -5.23
C GLY A 34 -0.34 9.79 -5.43
N LEU A 35 0.01 10.49 -4.34
CA LEU A 35 0.79 11.73 -4.41
C LEU A 35 2.17 11.50 -5.01
N PHE A 36 2.87 10.44 -4.60
CA PHE A 36 4.17 10.07 -5.17
C PHE A 36 4.10 9.88 -6.70
N TYR A 37 3.13 9.13 -7.22
CA TYR A 37 2.97 9.00 -8.67
C TYR A 37 2.58 10.32 -9.36
N GLY A 38 1.76 11.15 -8.69
CA GLY A 38 1.41 12.48 -9.17
C GLY A 38 2.60 13.45 -9.28
N THR A 39 3.66 13.26 -8.49
CA THR A 39 4.88 14.08 -8.59
C THR A 39 5.82 13.60 -9.68
N ILE A 40 5.97 12.29 -9.89
CA ILE A 40 6.93 11.71 -10.84
C ILE A 40 6.42 11.68 -12.29
N PHE A 41 5.10 11.63 -12.52
CA PHE A 41 4.56 11.64 -13.88
C PHE A 41 4.81 13.00 -14.56
N LYS A 42 5.43 12.99 -15.75
CA LYS A 42 5.85 14.24 -16.42
C LYS A 42 4.70 14.96 -17.12
N THR A 43 3.77 14.21 -17.70
CA THR A 43 2.66 14.78 -18.49
C THR A 43 1.56 15.32 -17.59
N LYS A 44 1.10 16.56 -17.84
CA LYS A 44 -0.02 17.19 -17.12
C LYS A 44 -1.28 16.31 -17.09
N LYS A 45 -1.54 15.58 -18.19
CA LYS A 45 -2.64 14.62 -18.30
C LYS A 45 -2.54 13.51 -17.24
N LEU A 46 -1.40 12.81 -17.17
CA LEU A 46 -1.20 11.74 -16.19
C LEU A 46 -1.32 12.25 -14.75
N LYS A 47 -0.79 13.43 -14.42
CA LYS A 47 -0.97 14.03 -13.10
C LYS A 47 -2.45 14.25 -12.74
N LYS A 48 -3.22 14.79 -13.70
CA LYS A 48 -4.66 15.01 -13.53
C LYS A 48 -5.41 13.68 -13.40
N ASP A 49 -5.06 12.69 -14.20
CA ASP A 49 -5.67 11.36 -14.18
C ASP A 49 -5.39 10.66 -12.84
N THR A 50 -4.17 10.73 -12.31
CA THR A 50 -3.81 10.21 -10.98
C THR A 50 -4.65 10.86 -9.88
N LEU A 51 -4.80 12.18 -9.90
CA LEU A 51 -5.65 12.88 -8.94
C LEU A 51 -7.12 12.46 -9.05
N ALA A 52 -7.65 12.38 -10.29
CA ALA A 52 -9.03 11.97 -10.53
C ALA A 52 -9.28 10.53 -10.04
N ILE A 53 -8.38 9.60 -10.36
CA ILE A 53 -8.44 8.21 -9.88
C ILE A 53 -8.33 8.16 -8.34
N GLY A 54 -7.48 9.00 -7.75
CA GLY A 54 -7.39 9.18 -6.29
C GLY A 54 -8.74 9.54 -5.66
N ILE A 55 -9.38 10.59 -6.19
CA ILE A 55 -10.68 11.08 -5.72
C ILE A 55 -11.76 10.01 -5.92
N ILE A 56 -11.79 9.35 -7.09
CA ILE A 56 -12.76 8.28 -7.38
C ILE A 56 -12.56 7.10 -6.43
N GLY A 57 -11.32 6.69 -6.15
CA GLY A 57 -11.03 5.61 -5.20
C GLY A 57 -11.53 5.94 -3.79
N LEU A 58 -11.29 7.16 -3.30
CA LEU A 58 -11.83 7.61 -2.02
C LEU A 58 -13.36 7.69 -2.02
N ALA A 59 -13.97 8.13 -3.12
CA ALA A 59 -15.42 8.18 -3.26
C ALA A 59 -16.05 6.78 -3.23
N ILE A 60 -15.44 5.78 -3.89
CA ILE A 60 -15.90 4.39 -3.87
C ILE A 60 -15.91 3.85 -2.44
N ILE A 61 -14.81 4.05 -1.70
CA ILE A 61 -14.69 3.62 -0.30
C ILE A 61 -15.68 4.38 0.60
N GLY A 62 -15.84 5.69 0.37
CA GLY A 62 -16.81 6.51 1.11
C GLY A 62 -18.25 6.05 0.90
N VAL A 63 -18.62 5.73 -0.35
CA VAL A 63 -19.94 5.18 -0.68
C VAL A 63 -20.15 3.83 -0.02
N GLU A 64 -19.15 2.95 -0.02
CA GLU A 64 -19.20 1.67 0.69
C GLU A 64 -19.54 1.85 2.18
N TYR A 65 -18.85 2.78 2.87
CA TYR A 65 -19.11 3.07 4.28
C TYR A 65 -20.45 3.74 4.55
N ILE A 66 -21.03 4.44 3.59
CA ILE A 66 -22.40 4.98 3.71
C ILE A 66 -23.43 3.84 3.66
N PHE A 67 -23.23 2.86 2.78
CA PHE A 67 -24.15 1.72 2.63
C PHE A 67 -24.01 0.69 3.75
N ASP A 68 -22.79 0.41 4.21
CA ASP A 68 -22.54 -0.49 5.34
C ASP A 68 -21.46 0.09 6.29
N PRO A 69 -21.86 0.94 7.25
CA PRO A 69 -20.96 1.49 8.25
C PRO A 69 -20.27 0.42 9.11
N SER A 70 -20.80 -0.81 9.17
CA SER A 70 -20.21 -1.90 9.95
C SER A 70 -18.86 -2.34 9.38
N GLN A 71 -18.58 -2.07 8.10
CA GLN A 71 -17.29 -2.37 7.47
C GLN A 71 -16.12 -1.64 8.12
N PHE A 72 -16.35 -0.45 8.71
CA PHE A 72 -15.32 0.33 9.41
C PHE A 72 -14.79 -0.34 10.69
N PHE A 73 -15.57 -1.25 11.27
CA PHE A 73 -15.19 -1.98 12.47
C PHE A 73 -14.62 -3.37 12.16
N LYS A 74 -14.51 -3.72 10.88
CA LYS A 74 -14.07 -5.02 10.36
C LYS A 74 -12.82 -4.84 9.50
N PHE A 75 -12.15 -5.96 9.23
CA PHE A 75 -11.07 -5.97 8.26
C PHE A 75 -11.65 -5.93 6.83
N ASN A 76 -11.75 -4.74 6.26
CA ASN A 76 -12.39 -4.53 4.95
C ASN A 76 -11.47 -4.98 3.80
N ILE A 77 -11.70 -6.19 3.28
CA ILE A 77 -10.92 -6.74 2.15
C ILE A 77 -11.13 -5.94 0.87
N PHE A 78 -12.34 -5.42 0.65
CA PHE A 78 -12.65 -4.68 -0.57
C PHE A 78 -11.83 -3.38 -0.63
N GLU A 79 -11.78 -2.64 0.47
CA GLU A 79 -10.93 -1.45 0.61
C GLU A 79 -9.46 -1.77 0.32
N ILE A 80 -8.93 -2.85 0.89
CA ILE A 80 -7.53 -3.29 0.69
C ILE A 80 -7.26 -3.56 -0.78
N PHE A 81 -8.18 -4.28 -1.43
CA PHE A 81 -8.04 -4.66 -2.82
C PHE A 81 -8.09 -3.44 -3.74
N ILE A 82 -9.10 -2.58 -3.59
CA ILE A 82 -9.28 -1.43 -4.48
C ILE A 82 -8.15 -0.42 -4.33
N THR A 83 -7.75 -0.10 -3.10
CA THR A 83 -6.64 0.85 -2.84
C THR A 83 -5.33 0.35 -3.43
N SER A 84 -5.01 -0.93 -3.22
CA SER A 84 -3.78 -1.54 -3.73
C SER A 84 -3.80 -1.65 -5.26
N LEU A 85 -4.93 -2.03 -5.85
CA LEU A 85 -5.09 -2.14 -7.30
C LEU A 85 -4.86 -0.80 -8.00
N LEU A 86 -5.46 0.28 -7.49
CA LEU A 86 -5.31 1.61 -8.08
C LEU A 86 -3.85 2.10 -8.05
N VAL A 87 -3.12 1.85 -6.96
CA VAL A 87 -1.68 2.18 -6.91
C VAL A 87 -0.86 1.29 -7.84
N MET A 88 -1.17 -0.01 -7.93
CA MET A 88 -0.49 -0.90 -8.88
C MET A 88 -0.68 -0.44 -10.33
N ILE A 89 -1.85 0.08 -10.70
CA ILE A 89 -2.08 0.67 -12.03
C ILE A 89 -1.10 1.82 -12.27
N PHE A 90 -0.92 2.73 -11.31
CA PHE A 90 0.06 3.81 -11.44
C PHE A 90 1.50 3.27 -11.55
N ALA A 91 1.84 2.24 -10.77
CA ALA A 91 3.15 1.62 -10.81
C ALA A 91 3.47 0.99 -12.17
N VAL A 92 2.48 0.35 -12.81
CA VAL A 92 2.60 -0.23 -14.16
C VAL A 92 2.71 0.87 -15.22
N ILE A 93 1.94 1.95 -15.12
CA ILE A 93 2.08 3.12 -16.00
C ILE A 93 3.49 3.71 -15.88
N HIS A 94 4.04 3.79 -14.67
CA HIS A 94 5.40 4.27 -14.46
C HIS A 94 6.45 3.34 -15.10
N LEU A 95 6.29 2.02 -14.98
CA LEU A 95 7.15 1.06 -15.70
C LEU A 95 7.11 1.28 -17.22
N TYR A 96 5.91 1.51 -17.77
CA TYR A 96 5.75 1.77 -19.20
C TYR A 96 6.47 3.06 -19.63
N ASN A 97 6.31 4.16 -18.89
CA ASN A 97 7.00 5.41 -19.19
C ASN A 97 8.54 5.26 -19.16
N MET A 98 9.06 4.43 -18.25
CA MET A 98 10.49 4.15 -18.16
C MET A 98 11.06 3.31 -19.31
N LEU A 99 10.23 2.75 -20.20
CA LEU A 99 10.73 2.09 -21.42
C LEU A 99 11.31 3.09 -22.42
N SER A 100 10.78 4.31 -22.44
CA SER A 100 11.20 5.38 -23.36
C SER A 100 12.00 6.50 -22.68
N GLU A 101 12.08 6.49 -21.35
CA GLU A 101 12.68 7.56 -20.56
C GLU A 101 13.75 7.06 -19.57
N LYS A 102 14.37 7.98 -18.81
CA LYS A 102 15.29 7.62 -17.73
C LYS A 102 14.57 6.81 -16.65
N LYS A 103 15.30 5.85 -16.09
CA LYS A 103 14.84 4.95 -15.00
C LYS A 103 14.80 5.67 -13.65
N GLU A 104 13.93 6.66 -13.51
CA GLU A 104 13.71 7.41 -12.27
C GLU A 104 12.88 6.59 -11.28
N PHE A 105 13.37 6.43 -10.04
CA PHE A 105 12.67 5.71 -8.97
C PHE A 105 12.36 4.23 -9.29
N TYR A 106 13.21 3.59 -10.09
CA TYR A 106 12.98 2.25 -10.63
C TYR A 106 12.86 1.17 -9.54
N TYR A 107 13.79 1.14 -8.58
CA TYR A 107 13.79 0.15 -7.49
C TYR A 107 12.64 0.42 -6.51
N ILE A 108 12.35 1.69 -6.20
CA ILE A 108 11.17 2.06 -5.40
C ILE A 108 9.88 1.53 -6.07
N ASN A 109 9.72 1.74 -7.37
CA ASN A 109 8.53 1.29 -8.11
C ASN A 109 8.36 -0.23 -8.07
N TRP A 110 9.46 -0.99 -8.25
CA TRP A 110 9.43 -2.44 -8.09
C TRP A 110 9.11 -2.88 -6.67
N GLY A 111 9.68 -2.21 -5.67
CA GLY A 111 9.34 -2.44 -4.27
C GLY A 111 7.84 -2.24 -4.00
N ILE A 112 7.25 -1.18 -4.56
CA ILE A 112 5.80 -0.91 -4.45
C ILE A 112 4.99 -2.06 -5.06
N ILE A 113 5.33 -2.51 -6.28
CA ILE A 113 4.61 -3.60 -6.97
C ILE A 113 4.69 -4.89 -6.15
N ILE A 114 5.90 -5.31 -5.77
CA ILE A 114 6.12 -6.56 -5.01
C ILE A 114 5.37 -6.51 -3.68
N TYR A 115 5.47 -5.39 -2.97
CA TYR A 115 4.82 -5.22 -1.68
C TYR A 115 3.30 -5.23 -1.79
N LEU A 116 2.72 -4.41 -2.67
CA LEU A 116 1.27 -4.30 -2.83
C LEU A 116 0.67 -5.61 -3.33
N PHE A 117 1.27 -6.23 -4.33
CA PHE A 117 0.78 -7.49 -4.87
C PHE A 117 0.83 -8.60 -3.81
N GLY A 118 1.99 -8.77 -3.17
CA GLY A 118 2.18 -9.80 -2.15
C GLY A 118 1.27 -9.60 -0.93
N SER A 119 1.19 -8.37 -0.41
CA SER A 119 0.36 -8.06 0.76
C SER A 119 -1.13 -8.18 0.46
N THR A 120 -1.59 -7.77 -0.72
CA THR A 120 -3.00 -7.90 -1.12
C THR A 120 -3.42 -9.37 -1.20
N ILE A 121 -2.65 -10.22 -1.88
CA ILE A 121 -2.92 -11.66 -1.95
C ILE A 121 -2.95 -12.27 -0.55
N LEU A 122 -1.97 -11.91 0.26
CA LEU A 122 -1.84 -12.37 1.63
C LEU A 122 -3.03 -11.95 2.49
N PHE A 123 -3.57 -10.75 2.35
CA PHE A 123 -4.71 -10.29 3.14
C PHE A 123 -6.03 -10.94 2.70
N ILE A 124 -6.22 -11.10 1.39
CA ILE A 124 -7.37 -11.85 0.84
C ILE A 124 -7.34 -13.30 1.35
N THR A 125 -6.20 -13.96 1.21
CA THR A 125 -6.02 -15.38 1.60
C THR A 125 -5.99 -15.54 3.12
N GLY A 126 -5.36 -14.61 3.83
CA GLY A 126 -5.23 -14.61 5.28
C GLY A 126 -6.58 -14.54 5.98
N ASN A 127 -7.53 -13.77 5.46
CA ASN A 127 -8.88 -13.74 6.02
C ASN A 127 -9.59 -15.10 5.87
N LEU A 128 -9.40 -15.79 4.75
CA LEU A 128 -9.92 -17.14 4.54
C LEU A 128 -9.29 -18.14 5.51
N ILE A 129 -7.95 -18.13 5.64
CA ILE A 129 -7.22 -19.03 6.54
C ILE A 129 -7.66 -18.83 8.00
N VAL A 130 -7.78 -17.59 8.47
CA VAL A 130 -8.23 -17.27 9.83
C VAL A 130 -9.65 -17.78 10.10
N THR A 131 -10.52 -17.69 9.09
CA THR A 131 -11.91 -18.16 9.18
C THR A 131 -11.96 -19.69 9.28
N LEU A 132 -11.04 -20.40 8.60
CA LEU A 132 -11.00 -21.85 8.54
C LEU A 132 -10.21 -22.50 9.71
N ASN A 133 -9.12 -21.88 10.16
CA ASN A 133 -8.33 -22.38 11.28
C ASN A 133 -7.65 -21.24 12.07
N ARG A 134 -8.05 -21.08 13.34
CA ARG A 134 -7.56 -20.02 14.23
C ARG A 134 -6.09 -20.16 14.64
N GLU A 135 -5.50 -21.34 14.49
CA GLU A 135 -4.09 -21.58 14.82
C GLU A 135 -3.13 -20.77 13.92
N TYR A 136 -3.54 -20.48 12.68
CA TYR A 136 -2.71 -19.76 11.70
C TYR A 136 -2.99 -18.26 11.64
N THR A 137 -3.69 -17.71 12.64
CA THR A 137 -4.05 -16.29 12.70
C THR A 137 -2.87 -15.31 12.61
N LYS A 138 -1.67 -15.73 13.05
CA LYS A 138 -0.46 -14.89 13.02
C LYS A 138 0.30 -14.94 11.70
N LEU A 139 0.08 -15.96 10.87
CA LEU A 139 0.87 -16.20 9.66
C LEU A 139 0.80 -15.05 8.65
N PRO A 140 -0.39 -14.48 8.32
CA PRO A 140 -0.47 -13.35 7.40
C PRO A 140 0.31 -12.14 7.91
N TRP A 141 0.23 -11.84 9.22
CA TRP A 141 0.93 -10.70 9.80
C TRP A 141 2.46 -10.82 9.70
N ILE A 142 3.00 -12.02 9.95
CA ILE A 142 4.44 -12.29 9.86
C ILE A 142 4.92 -12.14 8.40
N LEU A 143 4.21 -12.76 7.46
CA LEU A 143 4.56 -12.69 6.04
C LEU A 143 4.46 -11.26 5.50
N ASN A 144 3.47 -10.47 5.94
CA ASN A 144 3.37 -9.07 5.55
C ASN A 144 4.49 -8.21 6.14
N ALA A 145 4.93 -8.48 7.38
CA ALA A 145 6.10 -7.82 7.95
C ALA A 145 7.37 -8.13 7.14
N PHE A 146 7.54 -9.38 6.70
CA PHE A 146 8.65 -9.78 5.83
C PHE A 146 8.60 -9.06 4.46
N LEU A 147 7.43 -9.00 3.81
CA LEU A 147 7.25 -8.23 2.57
C LEU A 147 7.56 -6.75 2.76
N TYR A 148 7.18 -6.17 3.91
CA TYR A 148 7.50 -4.78 4.23
C TYR A 148 9.00 -4.56 4.39
N ILE A 149 9.75 -5.50 4.99
CA ILE A 149 11.22 -5.40 5.06
C ILE A 149 11.82 -5.38 3.66
N ILE A 150 11.38 -6.28 2.77
CA ILE A 150 11.81 -6.28 1.37
C ILE A 150 11.53 -4.92 0.72
N TYR A 151 10.33 -4.37 0.93
CA TYR A 151 9.97 -3.05 0.42
C TYR A 151 10.93 -1.94 0.91
N GLN A 152 11.29 -1.94 2.19
CA GLN A 152 12.25 -0.97 2.74
C GLN A 152 13.66 -1.13 2.14
N LEU A 153 14.09 -2.35 1.81
CA LEU A 153 15.37 -2.59 1.14
C LEU A 153 15.38 -1.96 -0.26
N PHE A 154 14.29 -2.08 -1.03
CA PHE A 154 14.16 -1.41 -2.33
C PHE A 154 14.26 0.11 -2.22
N ILE A 155 13.59 0.71 -1.24
CA ILE A 155 13.65 2.17 -0.98
C ILE A 155 15.08 2.59 -0.62
N THR A 156 15.70 1.87 0.31
CA THR A 156 17.06 2.18 0.78
C THR A 156 18.08 2.05 -0.34
N TYR A 157 17.93 1.02 -1.19
CA TYR A 157 18.80 0.80 -2.34
C TYR A 157 18.68 1.91 -3.40
N GLU A 158 17.46 2.33 -3.74
CA GLU A 158 17.25 3.47 -4.66
C GLU A 158 17.90 4.75 -4.11
N TRP A 159 17.73 5.02 -2.81
CA TRP A 159 18.29 6.19 -2.16
C TRP A 159 19.83 6.15 -2.19
N TYR A 160 20.42 5.01 -1.82
CA TYR A 160 21.87 4.81 -1.88
C TYR A 160 22.42 4.97 -3.30
N SER A 161 21.76 4.40 -4.30
CA SER A 161 22.20 4.46 -5.69
C SER A 161 22.19 5.89 -6.26
N ASN A 162 21.14 6.67 -5.97
CA ASN A 162 20.92 7.98 -6.60
C ASN A 162 21.45 9.19 -5.80
N PHE A 163 21.49 9.11 -4.48
CA PHE A 163 21.82 10.25 -3.62
C PHE A 163 23.15 10.08 -2.87
N SER A 164 23.54 8.86 -2.48
CA SER A 164 24.81 8.65 -1.76
C SER A 164 26.05 8.91 -2.63
N LYS A 165 25.93 8.88 -3.96
CA LYS A 165 27.05 9.10 -4.88
C LYS A 165 27.19 10.55 -5.36
N ARG A 166 26.26 11.45 -5.02
CA ARG A 166 26.32 12.86 -5.43
C ARG A 166 27.14 13.75 -4.49
N THR A 167 27.56 13.25 -3.33
CA THR A 167 28.27 14.04 -2.31
C THR A 167 29.79 14.14 -2.54
N VAL A 168 30.32 13.68 -3.67
CA VAL A 168 31.77 13.66 -3.96
C VAL A 168 32.11 14.24 -5.35
N GLN A 169 31.30 15.16 -5.88
CA GLN A 169 31.64 15.90 -7.10
C GLN A 169 31.46 17.40 -6.89
#